data_AF-A0A0D2RE36-F1
#
_entry.id   AF-A0A0D2RE36-F1
#
_cell.length_a   1.000
_cell.length_b   1.000
_cell.length_c   1.000
_cell.angle_alpha   90.00
_cell.angle_beta   90.00
_cell.angle_gamma   90.00
#
_symmetry.space_group_name_H-M   'P 1'
#
loop_
_entity.id
_entity.type
_entity.pdbx_description
1 polymer ?
#
loop_
_entity_poly.entity_id
_entity_poly.type
_entity_poly.pdbx_seq_one_letter_code
_entity_poly.pdbx_strand_id
1 'polypeptide(L)'
;MEEPRNYGHQHPLLLLNEDQLIVADCSMCGVKVSTPCFSCAQDCGFYLHKVCAEPPLELNHPFHPHHPLLLMQNAPYSSGLYICNLCHLK
;
A
#
# COMPACT_ATOMS: atom_id res chain seq x y z
N MET A 1 6.91 10.54 -16.99
CA MET A 1 7.52 9.36 -16.34
C MET A 1 6.94 9.38 -14.94
N GLU A 2 5.91 8.56 -14.70
CA GLU A 2 5.18 8.59 -13.44
C GLU A 2 6.01 7.83 -12.39
N GLU A 3 6.53 8.55 -11.40
CA GLU A 3 7.21 7.92 -10.28
C GLU A 3 6.19 7.07 -9.51
N PRO A 4 6.50 5.79 -9.21
CA PRO A 4 5.62 4.98 -8.38
C PRO A 4 5.44 5.71 -7.07
N ARG A 5 4.18 5.93 -6.68
CA ARG A 5 3.85 6.48 -5.37
C ARG A 5 4.47 5.54 -4.34
N ASN A 6 5.47 6.00 -3.62
CA ASN A 6 6.18 5.11 -2.70
C ASN A 6 5.41 4.87 -1.39
N TYR A 7 4.18 5.37 -1.23
CA TYR A 7 3.28 5.18 -0.05
C TYR A 7 3.99 5.14 1.31
N GLY A 8 4.87 6.11 1.57
CA GLY A 8 5.62 6.19 2.84
C GLY A 8 6.89 5.33 2.90
N HIS A 9 7.22 4.60 1.84
CA HIS A 9 8.50 3.96 1.63
C HIS A 9 9.50 4.90 0.93
N GLN A 10 10.79 4.79 1.24
CA GLN A 10 11.80 5.74 0.76
C GLN A 10 12.60 5.23 -0.46
N HIS A 11 12.49 3.96 -0.79
CA HIS A 11 13.26 3.36 -1.87
C HIS A 11 12.39 3.09 -3.10
N PRO A 12 12.97 3.09 -4.31
CA PRO A 12 12.27 2.69 -5.53
C PRO A 12 11.73 1.26 -5.44
N LEU A 13 10.57 1.05 -6.04
CA LEU A 13 9.96 -0.27 -6.19
C LEU A 13 10.28 -0.84 -7.57
N LEU A 14 10.60 -2.13 -7.62
CA LEU A 14 10.85 -2.91 -8.84
C LEU A 14 9.75 -3.95 -9.01
N LEU A 15 9.35 -4.20 -10.26
CA LEU A 15 8.40 -5.24 -10.58
C LEU A 15 9.10 -6.60 -10.65
N LEU A 16 8.66 -7.54 -9.82
CA LEU A 16 9.05 -8.95 -9.87
C LEU A 16 8.01 -9.74 -10.66
N ASN A 17 8.49 -10.59 -11.57
CA ASN A 17 7.67 -11.43 -12.45
C ASN A 17 7.50 -12.85 -11.88
N GLU A 18 6.67 -13.66 -12.54
CA GLU A 18 6.18 -14.97 -12.08
C GLU A 18 7.27 -16.02 -11.79
N ASP A 19 8.49 -15.83 -12.32
CA ASP A 19 9.60 -16.78 -12.18
C ASP A 19 10.24 -16.82 -10.78
N GLN A 20 9.82 -15.94 -9.86
CA GLN A 20 10.36 -15.90 -8.49
C GLN A 20 9.33 -16.35 -7.46
N LEU A 21 9.68 -17.39 -6.70
CA LEU A 21 8.92 -17.82 -5.53
C LEU A 21 9.17 -16.83 -4.37
N ILE A 22 8.14 -16.06 -4.00
CA ILE A 22 8.19 -15.12 -2.89
C ILE A 22 7.23 -15.62 -1.81
N VAL A 23 7.75 -15.74 -0.58
CA VAL A 23 6.94 -16.03 0.61
C VAL A 23 7.08 -14.84 1.56
N ALA A 24 6.40 -13.75 1.21
CA ALA A 24 6.35 -12.53 2.02
C ALA A 24 4.90 -12.04 2.13
N ASP A 25 4.64 -11.20 3.11
CA ASP A 25 3.36 -10.52 3.27
C ASP A 25 3.43 -9.13 2.63
N CYS A 26 2.34 -8.69 2.02
CA CYS A 26 2.20 -7.35 1.48
C CYS A 26 2.26 -6.32 2.61
N SER A 27 3.16 -5.34 2.50
CA SER A 27 3.38 -4.32 3.51
C SER A 27 2.18 -3.39 3.71
N MET A 28 1.20 -3.37 2.78
CA MET A 28 -0.01 -2.53 2.87
C MET A 28 -1.24 -3.27 3.38
N CYS A 29 -1.45 -4.54 3.02
CA CYS A 29 -2.65 -5.28 3.40
C CYS A 29 -2.39 -6.45 4.34
N GLY A 30 -1.12 -6.81 4.60
CA GLY A 30 -0.73 -7.92 5.47
C GLY A 30 -1.03 -9.31 4.92
N VAL A 31 -1.49 -9.41 3.66
CA VAL A 31 -1.77 -10.70 2.99
C VAL A 31 -0.57 -11.13 2.17
N LYS A 32 -0.32 -12.45 2.11
CA LYS A 32 0.76 -13.02 1.29
C LYS A 32 0.79 -12.46 -0.14
N VAL A 33 1.96 -12.03 -0.59
CA VAL A 33 2.20 -11.67 -1.99
C VAL A 33 2.43 -12.91 -2.83
N SER A 34 1.89 -12.88 -4.05
CA SER A 34 2.25 -13.77 -5.14
C SER A 34 2.84 -12.91 -6.26
N THR A 35 3.78 -13.47 -7.01
CA THR A 35 4.24 -12.83 -8.24
C THR A 35 3.12 -12.84 -9.30
N PRO A 36 3.03 -11.81 -10.15
CA PRO A 36 3.90 -10.63 -10.18
C PRO A 36 3.56 -9.60 -9.09
N CYS A 37 4.58 -9.07 -8.41
CA CYS A 37 4.44 -8.11 -7.31
C CYS A 37 5.54 -7.04 -7.36
N PHE A 38 5.41 -5.98 -6.57
CA PHE A 38 6.49 -5.02 -6.39
C PHE A 38 7.35 -5.37 -5.17
N SER A 39 8.66 -5.23 -5.30
CA SER A 39 9.60 -5.30 -4.18
C SER A 39 10.46 -4.05 -4.11
N CYS A 40 10.94 -3.71 -2.93
CA CYS A 40 11.95 -2.68 -2.78
C CYS A 40 13.26 -3.06 -3.48
N ALA A 41 13.84 -2.12 -4.22
CA ALA A 41 15.13 -2.29 -4.90
C ALA A 41 16.31 -2.58 -3.95
N GLN A 42 16.20 -2.17 -2.68
CA GLN A 42 17.23 -2.38 -1.66
C GLN A 42 16.99 -3.62 -0.80
N ASP A 43 16.01 -4.46 -1.16
CA ASP A 43 15.68 -5.71 -0.45
C ASP A 43 15.42 -5.53 1.05
N CYS A 44 14.82 -4.39 1.44
CA CYS A 44 14.50 -4.10 2.84
C CYS A 44 13.26 -4.84 3.37
N GLY A 45 12.78 -5.87 2.67
CA GLY A 45 11.59 -6.63 3.04
C GLY A 45 10.25 -5.94 2.74
N PHE A 46 10.25 -4.87 1.93
CA PHE A 46 9.02 -4.19 1.52
C PHE A 46 8.49 -4.78 0.21
N TYR A 47 7.29 -5.37 0.27
CA TYR A 47 6.63 -6.03 -0.86
C TYR A 47 5.18 -5.56 -0.99
N LEU A 48 4.70 -5.37 -2.22
CA LEU A 48 3.31 -4.96 -2.50
C LEU A 48 2.70 -5.80 -3.61
N HIS A 49 1.43 -6.17 -3.47
CA HIS A 49 0.64 -6.58 -4.64
C HIS A 49 0.60 -5.43 -5.65
N LYS A 50 0.47 -5.73 -6.95
CA LYS A 50 0.28 -4.69 -7.98
C LYS A 50 -0.86 -3.73 -7.61
N VAL A 51 -2.00 -4.27 -7.19
CA VAL A 51 -3.16 -3.48 -6.77
C VAL A 51 -2.90 -2.64 -5.51
N CYS A 52 -2.00 -3.08 -4.63
CA CYS A 52 -1.61 -2.34 -3.43
C CYS A 52 -0.57 -1.24 -3.72
N ALA A 53 0.12 -1.30 -4.86
CA ALA A 53 0.98 -0.23 -5.36
C ALA A 53 0.20 0.83 -6.15
N GLU A 54 -1.05 0.56 -6.52
CA GLU A 54 -1.91 1.52 -7.21
C GLU A 54 -3.30 1.62 -6.54
N PRO A 55 -3.39 1.87 -5.21
CA PRO A 55 -4.66 2.10 -4.56
C PRO A 55 -5.42 3.27 -5.21
N PRO A 56 -6.76 3.18 -5.25
CA PRO A 56 -7.59 4.26 -5.74
C PRO A 56 -7.39 5.51 -4.86
N LEU A 57 -7.41 6.68 -5.50
CA LEU A 57 -7.36 7.96 -4.80
C LEU A 57 -8.62 8.23 -3.98
N GLU A 58 -9.74 7.64 -4.38
CA GLU A 58 -11.05 7.80 -3.76
C GLU A 58 -11.70 6.42 -3.61
N LEU A 59 -12.20 6.13 -2.42
CA LEU A 59 -12.93 4.91 -2.10
C LEU A 59 -14.32 5.25 -1.57
N ASN A 60 -15.35 4.75 -2.27
CA ASN A 60 -16.73 4.81 -1.81
C ASN A 60 -17.02 3.61 -0.91
N HIS A 61 -17.10 3.85 0.40
CA HIS A 61 -17.27 2.79 1.38
C HIS A 61 -18.73 2.68 1.88
N PRO A 62 -19.32 1.49 2.01
CA PRO A 62 -20.72 1.33 2.44
C PRO A 62 -21.03 1.95 3.82
N PHE A 63 -20.03 2.06 4.70
CA PHE A 63 -20.18 2.70 6.01
C PHE A 63 -20.08 4.24 5.96
N HIS A 64 -19.64 4.81 4.84
CA HIS A 64 -19.58 6.25 4.58
C HIS A 64 -20.23 6.57 3.22
N PRO A 65 -21.53 6.27 3.02
CA PRO A 65 -22.17 6.32 1.71
C PRO A 65 -22.27 7.73 1.12
N HIS A 66 -22.15 8.76 1.96
CA HIS A 66 -22.20 10.17 1.56
C HIS A 66 -20.84 10.87 1.61
N HIS A 67 -19.79 10.16 2.02
CA HIS A 67 -18.47 10.73 2.26
C HIS A 67 -17.40 9.80 1.67
N PRO A 68 -16.98 10.03 0.41
CA PRO A 68 -15.90 9.29 -0.19
C PRO A 68 -14.61 9.42 0.64
N LEU A 69 -13.90 8.31 0.83
CA LEU A 69 -12.62 8.29 1.52
C LEU A 69 -11.52 8.66 0.54
N LEU A 70 -10.77 9.72 0.85
CA LEU A 70 -9.65 10.18 0.02
C LEU A 70 -8.32 9.65 0.55
N LEU A 71 -7.52 9.08 -0.35
CA LEU A 71 -6.18 8.61 -0.03
C LEU A 71 -5.22 9.80 0.09
N MET A 72 -4.75 10.04 1.31
CA MET A 72 -3.79 11.11 1.61
C MET A 72 -2.37 10.56 1.60
N GLN A 73 -1.45 11.27 0.92
CA GLN A 73 -0.03 10.89 0.90
C GLN A 73 0.68 11.16 2.22
N ASN A 74 0.19 12.14 2.98
CA ASN A 74 0.73 12.54 4.27
C ASN A 74 -0.38 12.46 5.33
N ALA A 75 -0.01 12.15 6.56
CA ALA A 75 -0.94 12.17 7.67
C ALA A 75 -1.53 13.59 7.84
N PRO A 76 -2.86 13.75 7.89
CA PRO A 76 -3.49 15.06 8.07
C PRO A 76 -3.30 15.61 9.50
N TYR A 77 -2.92 14.76 10.45
CA TYR A 77 -2.72 15.12 11.85
C TYR A 77 -1.22 15.19 12.20
N SER A 78 -0.85 16.18 13.02
CA SER A 78 0.53 16.39 13.49
C SER A 78 1.09 15.24 14.31
N SER A 79 0.24 14.37 14.87
CA SER A 79 0.65 13.16 15.60
C SER A 79 1.23 12.08 14.67
N GLY A 80 0.98 12.14 13.36
CA GLY A 80 1.41 11.13 12.40
C GLY A 80 0.72 9.77 12.53
N LEU A 81 -0.25 9.65 13.45
CA LEU A 81 -0.97 8.40 13.72
C LEU A 81 -2.38 8.47 13.10
N TYR A 82 -2.78 7.38 12.47
CA TYR A 82 -4.16 7.12 12.03
C TYR A 82 -4.59 5.77 12.58
N ILE A 83 -5.81 5.71 13.12
CA ILE A 83 -6.45 4.47 13.54
C ILE A 83 -7.79 4.43 12.84
N CYS A 84 -8.10 3.32 12.18
CA CYS A 84 -9.40 3.14 11.59
C CYS A 84 -10.46 3.02 12.71
N ASN A 85 -11.44 3.93 12.74
CA ASN A 85 -12.51 3.92 13.75
C ASN A 85 -13.40 2.67 13.69
N LEU A 86 -13.36 1.92 12.58
CA LEU A 86 -14.17 0.72 12.37
C LEU A 86 -13.50 -0.55 12.93
N CYS A 87 -12.22 -0.77 12.64
CA CYS A 87 -11.49 -1.98 13.04
C CYS A 87 -10.41 -1.75 14.10
N HIS A 88 -10.17 -0.50 14.49
CA HIS A 88 -9.15 -0.08 15.46
C HIS A 88 -7.71 -0.49 15.11
N LEU A 89 -7.46 -0.78 13.83
CA LEU A 89 -6.12 -1.05 13.30
C LEU A 89 -5.48 0.26 12.79
N LYS A 90 -4.16 0.32 12.93
CA LYS A 90 -3.31 1.37 12.35
C LYS A 90 -2.99 1.08 10.89
#